data_AF-B7GKF6-F1
#
_entry.id   AF-B7GKF6-F1
#
_cell.length_a   1.000
_cell.length_b   1.000
_cell.length_c   1.000
_cell.angle_alpha   90.00
_cell.angle_beta   90.00
_cell.angle_gamma   90.00
#
_symmetry.space_group_name_H-M   'P 1'
#
loop_
_entity.id
_entity.type
_entity.pdbx_description
1 polymer ?
#
loop_
_entity_poly.entity_id
_entity_poly.type
_entity_poly.pdbx_seq_one_letter_code
_entity_poly.pdbx_strand_id
1 'polypeptide(L)'
;MSNNKQKTKLFQCAGVARWAYNLALAQQQENHKQGGKFLSNGELRKRLTQLKQTKEYSWLNQFPNNITKQAIKDACQACKNFFEGRAKFSKFKTKKRTRPSFYQDTAKIKVTDTHVKLEKLTPSKKKTRQKLNWVRLAERGRIPYGKHVKYVNPRIVFDGMNWFLTVGVEEAEVKHETYNEGIGIDLGIKPFATVSNGMTFPNIHHMPQVKKLEKQMKRMQRKISRKYEMNKIQIEGGEFRYRKTENIKKYEFLVLKKRRRLKISS
;
A
#
# COMPACT_ATOMS: atom_id res chain seq x y z
N MET A 1 1.02 20.74 -1.90
CA MET A 1 -0.18 19.89 -2.07
C MET A 1 -0.14 19.25 -3.44
N SER A 2 -0.48 17.96 -3.58
CA SER A 2 -0.50 17.29 -4.89
C SER A 2 -1.55 17.94 -5.80
N ASN A 3 -1.19 18.20 -7.06
CA ASN A 3 -2.12 18.72 -8.07
C ASN A 3 -3.33 17.77 -8.19
N ASN A 4 -4.57 18.30 -8.20
CA ASN A 4 -5.79 17.49 -8.32
C ASN A 4 -5.73 16.49 -9.48
N LYS A 5 -5.08 16.85 -10.60
CA LYS A 5 -4.86 15.94 -11.74
C LYS A 5 -3.99 14.73 -11.38
N GLN A 6 -2.91 14.93 -10.64
CA GLN A 6 -2.03 13.84 -10.17
C GLN A 6 -2.79 12.93 -9.22
N LYS A 7 -3.50 13.51 -8.23
CA LYS A 7 -4.28 12.73 -7.26
C LYS A 7 -5.32 11.83 -7.95
N THR A 8 -6.08 12.38 -8.90
CA THR A 8 -7.05 11.61 -9.68
C THR A 8 -6.38 10.48 -10.45
N LYS A 9 -5.26 10.74 -11.13
CA LYS A 9 -4.56 9.72 -11.91
C LYS A 9 -4.01 8.59 -11.03
N LEU A 10 -3.49 8.89 -9.83
CA LEU A 10 -3.03 7.87 -8.88
C LEU A 10 -4.18 6.93 -8.47
N PHE A 11 -5.39 7.46 -8.23
CA PHE A 11 -6.56 6.64 -7.97
C PHE A 11 -6.97 5.80 -9.18
N GLN A 12 -6.87 6.34 -10.39
CA GLN A 12 -7.13 5.58 -11.62
C GLN A 12 -6.10 4.44 -11.78
N CYS A 13 -4.81 4.68 -11.55
CA CYS A 13 -3.76 3.65 -11.55
C CYS A 13 -4.05 2.52 -10.54
N ALA A 14 -4.45 2.86 -9.31
CA ALA A 14 -4.89 1.87 -8.33
C ALA A 14 -6.15 1.12 -8.76
N GLY A 15 -7.07 1.80 -9.47
CA GLY A 15 -8.25 1.19 -10.09
C GLY A 15 -7.88 0.14 -11.15
N VAL A 16 -6.93 0.46 -12.02
CA VAL A 16 -6.38 -0.45 -13.04
C VAL A 16 -5.72 -1.66 -12.40
N ALA A 17 -4.92 -1.45 -11.35
CA ALA A 17 -4.30 -2.54 -10.59
C ALA A 17 -5.35 -3.48 -10.00
N ARG A 18 -6.40 -2.91 -9.39
CA ARG A 18 -7.52 -3.69 -8.84
C ARG A 18 -8.26 -4.48 -9.92
N TRP A 19 -8.57 -3.84 -11.04
CA TRP A 19 -9.27 -4.47 -12.15
C TRP A 19 -8.47 -5.64 -12.70
N ALA A 20 -7.18 -5.46 -12.99
CA ALA A 20 -6.33 -6.52 -13.54
C ALA A 20 -6.14 -7.70 -12.56
N TYR A 21 -6.04 -7.42 -11.27
CA TYR A 21 -6.01 -8.46 -10.23
C TYR A 21 -7.30 -9.31 -10.26
N ASN A 22 -8.45 -8.64 -10.30
CA ASN A 22 -9.75 -9.30 -10.33
C ASN A 22 -9.96 -10.10 -11.63
N LEU A 23 -9.56 -9.55 -12.78
CA LEU A 23 -9.60 -10.27 -14.06
C LEU A 23 -8.81 -11.58 -13.98
N ALA A 24 -7.58 -11.53 -13.48
CA ALA A 24 -6.74 -12.71 -13.32
C ALA A 24 -7.37 -13.75 -12.39
N LEU A 25 -7.93 -13.29 -11.26
CA LEU A 25 -8.60 -14.17 -10.30
C LEU A 25 -9.86 -14.81 -10.90
N ALA A 26 -10.67 -14.06 -11.66
CA ALA A 26 -11.85 -14.56 -12.34
C ALA A 26 -11.49 -15.63 -13.38
N GLN A 27 -10.47 -15.38 -14.20
CA GLN A 27 -10.02 -16.36 -15.21
C GLN A 27 -9.49 -17.65 -14.56
N GLN A 28 -8.79 -17.54 -13.43
CA GLN A 28 -8.35 -18.72 -12.68
C GLN A 28 -9.53 -19.51 -12.11
N GLN A 29 -10.51 -18.82 -11.52
CA GLN A 29 -11.70 -19.45 -10.98
C GLN A 29 -12.49 -20.17 -12.06
N GLU A 30 -12.71 -19.53 -13.21
CA GLU A 30 -13.46 -20.10 -14.31
C GLU A 30 -12.75 -21.32 -14.89
N ASN A 31 -11.44 -21.21 -15.15
CA ASN A 31 -10.64 -22.31 -15.64
C ASN A 31 -10.62 -23.51 -14.67
N HIS A 32 -10.55 -23.25 -13.36
CA HIS A 32 -10.61 -24.31 -12.35
C HIS A 32 -11.99 -24.98 -12.31
N LYS A 33 -13.10 -24.22 -12.44
CA LYS A 33 -14.46 -24.80 -12.51
C LYS A 33 -14.64 -25.72 -13.72
N GLN A 34 -13.96 -25.42 -14.82
CA GLN A 34 -13.96 -26.22 -16.05
C GLN A 34 -12.99 -27.41 -16.00
N GLY A 35 -12.37 -27.71 -14.84
CA GLY A 35 -11.40 -28.79 -14.71
C GLY A 35 -10.04 -28.53 -15.35
N GLY A 36 -9.76 -27.28 -15.73
CA GLY A 36 -8.50 -26.88 -16.37
C GLY A 36 -7.32 -26.81 -15.39
N LYS A 37 -6.11 -27.00 -15.93
CA LYS A 37 -4.85 -26.81 -15.19
C LYS A 37 -4.60 -25.33 -14.85
N PHE A 38 -3.85 -25.07 -13.77
CA PHE A 38 -3.54 -23.72 -13.31
C PHE A 38 -2.97 -22.82 -14.41
N LEU A 39 -3.58 -21.66 -14.63
CA LEU A 39 -3.11 -20.70 -15.64
C LEU A 39 -1.84 -20.00 -15.16
N SER A 40 -0.77 -20.09 -15.94
CA SER A 40 0.47 -19.40 -15.65
C SER A 40 0.29 -17.87 -15.77
N ASN A 41 1.15 -17.13 -15.06
CA ASN A 41 1.24 -15.66 -15.20
C ASN A 41 1.56 -15.25 -16.65
N GLY A 42 2.28 -16.08 -17.41
CA GLY A 42 2.56 -15.85 -18.83
C GLY A 42 1.29 -15.87 -19.68
N GLU A 43 0.47 -16.91 -19.51
CA GLU A 43 -0.80 -17.07 -20.26
C GLU A 43 -1.80 -15.95 -19.96
N LEU A 44 -2.00 -15.62 -18.68
CA LEU A 44 -2.90 -14.52 -18.30
C LEU A 44 -2.45 -13.18 -18.86
N ARG A 45 -1.13 -12.94 -18.96
CA ARG A 45 -0.57 -11.74 -19.60
C ARG A 45 -0.75 -11.74 -21.12
N LYS A 46 -0.65 -12.89 -21.78
CA LYS A 46 -0.94 -13.03 -23.22
C LYS A 46 -2.42 -12.70 -23.51
N ARG A 47 -3.34 -13.30 -22.74
CA ARG A 47 -4.78 -13.00 -22.81
C ARG A 47 -5.07 -11.51 -22.59
N LEU A 48 -4.44 -10.89 -21.59
CA LEU A 48 -4.59 -9.45 -21.36
C LEU A 48 -4.08 -8.62 -22.55
N THR A 49 -2.98 -9.03 -23.20
CA THR A 49 -2.44 -8.33 -24.37
C THR A 49 -3.45 -8.32 -25.52
N GLN A 50 -4.09 -9.46 -25.79
CA GLN A 50 -5.16 -9.57 -26.79
C GLN A 50 -6.37 -8.71 -26.39
N LEU A 51 -6.81 -8.77 -25.12
CA LEU A 51 -7.92 -7.95 -24.64
C LEU A 51 -7.66 -6.45 -24.87
N LYS A 52 -6.44 -5.96 -24.61
CA LYS A 52 -6.06 -4.54 -24.82
C LYS A 52 -6.15 -4.07 -26.28
N GLN A 53 -6.23 -4.97 -27.26
CA GLN A 53 -6.41 -4.63 -28.67
C GLN A 53 -7.88 -4.39 -29.03
N THR A 54 -8.80 -4.89 -28.22
CA THR A 54 -10.24 -4.65 -28.41
C THR A 54 -10.61 -3.19 -28.10
N LYS A 55 -11.66 -2.68 -28.75
CA LYS A 55 -12.18 -1.31 -28.52
C LYS A 55 -12.55 -1.10 -27.05
N GLU A 56 -13.17 -2.10 -26.43
CA GLU A 56 -13.65 -2.08 -25.03
C GLU A 56 -12.52 -1.87 -24.01
N TYR A 57 -11.35 -2.49 -24.21
CA TYR A 57 -10.24 -2.45 -23.23
C TYR A 57 -9.05 -1.60 -23.68
N SER A 58 -9.13 -0.95 -24.84
CA SER A 58 -8.10 -0.06 -25.40
C SER A 58 -7.66 1.06 -24.43
N TRP A 59 -8.55 1.50 -23.53
CA TRP A 59 -8.29 2.53 -22.52
C TRP A 59 -7.15 2.15 -21.55
N LEU A 60 -6.87 0.86 -21.35
CA LEU A 60 -5.76 0.39 -20.49
C LEU A 60 -4.39 0.84 -21.01
N ASN A 61 -4.26 1.15 -22.30
CA ASN A 61 -3.00 1.63 -22.91
C ASN A 61 -2.61 3.03 -22.43
N GLN A 62 -3.55 3.78 -21.84
CA GLN A 62 -3.34 5.10 -21.22
C GLN A 62 -2.65 5.03 -19.85
N PHE A 63 -2.29 3.82 -19.38
CA PHE A 63 -1.65 3.57 -18.10
C PHE A 63 -0.31 2.81 -18.28
N PRO A 64 0.57 2.83 -17.26
CA PRO A 64 1.76 1.97 -17.24
C PRO A 64 1.40 0.49 -17.40
N ASN A 65 2.04 -0.19 -18.33
CA ASN A 65 1.76 -1.61 -18.61
C ASN A 65 2.14 -2.51 -17.41
N ASN A 66 3.16 -2.09 -16.64
CA ASN A 66 3.65 -2.84 -15.50
C ASN A 66 2.67 -2.86 -14.32
N ILE A 67 1.74 -1.92 -14.23
CA ILE A 67 0.65 -1.99 -13.24
C ILE A 67 -0.16 -3.26 -13.43
N THR A 68 -0.63 -3.51 -14.66
CA THR A 68 -1.45 -4.70 -14.96
C THR A 68 -0.62 -5.98 -14.86
N LYS A 69 0.63 -5.97 -15.35
CA LYS A 69 1.52 -7.15 -15.28
C LYS A 69 1.83 -7.57 -13.84
N GLN A 70 2.07 -6.59 -12.96
CA GLN A 70 2.33 -6.88 -11.56
C GLN A 70 1.06 -7.30 -10.83
N ALA A 71 -0.09 -6.69 -11.11
CA ALA A 71 -1.36 -7.10 -10.53
C ALA A 71 -1.74 -8.55 -10.87
N ILE A 72 -1.50 -8.98 -12.12
CA ILE A 72 -1.66 -10.39 -12.53
C ILE A 72 -0.68 -11.28 -11.77
N LYS A 73 0.60 -10.90 -11.67
CA LYS A 73 1.60 -11.66 -10.90
C LYS A 73 1.19 -11.83 -9.44
N ASP A 74 0.72 -10.76 -8.81
CA ASP A 74 0.23 -10.77 -7.42
C ASP A 74 -1.01 -11.67 -7.26
N ALA A 75 -1.89 -11.73 -8.27
CA ALA A 75 -3.05 -12.62 -8.27
C ALA A 75 -2.65 -14.09 -8.41
N CYS A 76 -1.78 -14.40 -9.38
CA CYS A 76 -1.21 -15.74 -9.55
C CYS A 76 -0.53 -16.23 -8.26
N GLN A 77 0.29 -15.39 -7.63
CA GLN A 77 0.97 -15.77 -6.39
C GLN A 77 -0.03 -16.05 -5.26
N ALA A 78 -1.09 -15.25 -5.14
CA ALA A 78 -2.13 -15.48 -4.15
C ALA A 78 -2.87 -16.81 -4.39
N CYS A 79 -3.17 -17.16 -5.65
CA CYS A 79 -3.76 -18.46 -5.98
C CYS A 79 -2.79 -19.62 -5.70
N LYS A 80 -1.51 -19.49 -6.06
CA LYS A 80 -0.49 -20.50 -5.75
C LYS A 80 -0.38 -20.76 -4.26
N ASN A 81 -0.30 -19.70 -3.45
CA ASN A 81 -0.26 -19.83 -1.99
C ASN A 81 -1.50 -20.56 -1.44
N PHE A 82 -2.67 -20.42 -2.09
CA PHE A 82 -3.86 -21.17 -1.72
C PHE A 82 -3.74 -22.67 -2.08
N PHE A 83 -3.34 -22.99 -3.30
CA PHE A 83 -3.19 -24.38 -3.74
C PHE A 83 -2.07 -25.12 -2.96
N GLU A 84 -1.08 -24.40 -2.47
CA GLU A 84 -0.01 -24.92 -1.62
C GLU A 84 -0.38 -24.93 -0.11
N GLY A 85 -1.62 -24.58 0.27
CA GLY A 85 -2.07 -24.59 1.66
C GLY A 85 -1.50 -23.47 2.55
N ARG A 86 -0.73 -22.53 1.99
CA ARG A 86 -0.09 -21.41 2.72
C ARG A 86 -1.03 -20.25 3.02
N ALA A 87 -2.17 -20.16 2.34
CA ALA A 87 -3.14 -19.08 2.52
C ALA A 87 -4.57 -19.53 2.19
N LYS A 88 -5.56 -18.80 2.69
CA LYS A 88 -6.95 -18.94 2.25
C LYS A 88 -7.13 -18.41 0.83
N PHE A 89 -8.16 -18.90 0.14
CA PHE A 89 -8.46 -18.46 -1.22
C PHE A 89 -8.67 -16.95 -1.31
N SER A 90 -8.06 -16.32 -2.31
CA SER A 90 -8.11 -14.87 -2.46
C SER A 90 -9.51 -14.41 -2.84
N LYS A 91 -9.93 -13.28 -2.25
CA LYS A 91 -11.21 -12.64 -2.54
C LYS A 91 -11.03 -11.53 -3.57
N PHE A 92 -12.08 -11.30 -4.37
CA PHE A 92 -12.13 -10.14 -5.26
C PHE A 92 -11.88 -8.84 -4.50
N LYS A 93 -10.98 -8.03 -5.04
CA LYS A 93 -10.66 -6.71 -4.49
C LYS A 93 -11.80 -5.74 -4.83
N THR A 94 -12.23 -4.94 -3.86
CA THR A 94 -13.30 -3.95 -4.04
C THR A 94 -12.80 -2.55 -3.72
N LYS A 95 -13.40 -1.52 -4.34
CA LYS A 95 -13.02 -0.12 -4.10
C LYS A 95 -13.16 0.30 -2.64
N LYS A 96 -14.13 -0.29 -1.93
CA LYS A 96 -14.47 0.09 -0.54
C LYS A 96 -13.60 -0.63 0.49
N ARG A 97 -13.20 -1.89 0.25
CA ARG A 97 -12.46 -2.71 1.24
C ARG A 97 -10.97 -2.81 0.97
N THR A 98 -10.54 -2.60 -0.27
CA THR A 98 -9.13 -2.72 -0.65
C THR A 98 -8.45 -1.36 -0.61
N ARG A 99 -7.33 -1.29 0.11
CA ARG A 99 -6.45 -0.12 0.13
C ARG A 99 -5.97 0.18 -1.30
N PRO A 100 -6.17 1.40 -1.85
CA PRO A 100 -5.71 1.73 -3.18
C PRO A 100 -4.18 1.64 -3.26
N SER A 101 -3.69 0.83 -4.20
CA SER A 101 -2.26 0.65 -4.41
C SER A 101 -1.97 0.23 -5.85
N PHE A 102 -0.78 0.57 -6.35
CA PHE A 102 -0.28 0.06 -7.63
C PHE A 102 1.25 -0.04 -7.66
N TYR A 103 1.76 -0.82 -8.61
CA TYR A 103 3.18 -0.99 -8.86
C TYR A 103 3.71 0.09 -9.80
N GLN A 104 4.93 0.56 -9.52
CA GLN A 104 5.71 1.36 -10.44
C GLN A 104 6.87 0.53 -10.97
N ASP A 105 7.21 0.67 -12.24
CA ASP A 105 8.35 -0.05 -12.80
C ASP A 105 9.68 0.48 -12.26
N THR A 106 10.57 -0.42 -11.83
CA THR A 106 11.91 -0.11 -11.33
C THR A 106 12.76 0.56 -12.42
N ALA A 107 12.59 0.19 -13.68
CA ALA A 107 13.31 0.80 -14.80
C ALA A 107 12.80 2.22 -15.16
N LYS A 108 11.63 2.62 -14.68
CA LYS A 108 10.99 3.91 -15.03
C LYS A 108 10.88 4.88 -13.86
N ILE A 109 11.01 4.40 -12.62
CA ILE A 109 11.06 5.26 -11.44
C ILE A 109 12.37 6.04 -11.42
N LYS A 110 12.28 7.33 -11.09
CA LYS A 110 13.45 8.16 -10.79
C LYS A 110 13.15 8.98 -9.56
N VAL A 111 14.03 8.93 -8.57
CA VAL A 111 13.90 9.72 -7.34
C VAL A 111 14.97 10.80 -7.36
N THR A 112 14.62 11.98 -6.88
CA THR A 112 15.51 13.08 -6.54
C THR A 112 15.20 13.51 -5.11
N ASP A 113 16.02 14.40 -4.55
CA ASP A 113 15.80 14.94 -3.20
C ASP A 113 14.36 15.43 -2.96
N THR A 114 13.76 16.05 -3.98
CA THR A 114 12.47 16.73 -3.84
C THR A 114 11.31 16.06 -4.58
N HIS A 115 11.58 15.19 -5.56
CA HIS A 115 10.55 14.64 -6.44
C HIS A 115 10.77 13.18 -6.79
N VAL A 116 9.67 12.49 -7.12
CA VAL A 116 9.71 11.18 -7.77
C VAL A 116 9.02 11.26 -9.14
N LYS A 117 9.67 10.72 -10.16
CA LYS A 117 9.08 10.51 -11.49
C LYS A 117 8.36 9.17 -11.52
N LEU A 118 7.06 9.21 -11.78
CA LEU A 118 6.22 8.04 -12.03
C LEU A 118 5.89 7.93 -13.52
N GLU A 119 5.64 6.71 -13.99
CA GLU A 119 5.36 6.48 -15.41
C GLU A 119 3.91 6.87 -15.75
N LYS A 120 3.70 7.49 -16.93
CA LYS A 120 2.38 7.76 -17.55
C LYS A 120 1.31 8.31 -16.59
N LEU A 121 1.65 9.29 -15.74
CA LEU A 121 0.64 10.10 -15.04
C LEU A 121 -0.10 11.04 -16.00
N THR A 122 0.45 11.29 -17.18
CA THR A 122 -0.22 11.95 -18.29
C THR A 122 -0.13 11.09 -19.55
N PRO A 123 -1.19 11.01 -20.39
CA PRO A 123 -1.12 10.34 -21.68
C PRO A 123 -0.36 11.18 -22.74
N SER A 124 -0.17 12.48 -22.50
CA SER A 124 0.42 13.37 -23.51
C SER A 124 1.94 13.27 -23.57
N LYS A 125 2.52 13.12 -24.76
CA LYS A 125 3.97 13.08 -24.99
C LYS A 125 4.67 14.45 -24.92
N LYS A 126 3.91 15.57 -24.89
CA LYS A 126 4.48 16.93 -24.86
C LYS A 126 5.32 17.15 -23.59
N LYS A 127 6.56 17.66 -23.73
CA LYS A 127 7.53 17.89 -22.63
C LYS A 127 6.93 18.70 -21.46
N THR A 128 6.14 19.72 -21.77
CA THR A 128 5.44 20.55 -20.78
C THR A 128 4.45 19.75 -19.94
N ARG A 129 3.65 18.89 -20.58
CA ARG A 129 2.66 18.03 -19.89
C ARG A 129 3.33 16.88 -19.12
N GLN A 130 4.46 16.38 -19.60
CA GLN A 130 5.27 15.35 -18.93
C GLN A 130 5.79 15.79 -17.56
N LYS A 131 5.80 17.10 -17.24
CA LYS A 131 6.06 17.60 -15.87
C LYS A 131 5.10 17.00 -14.84
N LEU A 132 3.87 16.63 -15.22
CA LEU A 132 2.91 15.96 -14.32
C LEU A 132 3.39 14.60 -13.81
N ASN A 133 4.33 13.95 -14.50
CA ASN A 133 4.91 12.69 -14.06
C ASN A 133 5.83 12.86 -12.83
N TRP A 134 6.30 14.08 -12.57
CA TRP A 134 7.08 14.41 -11.39
C TRP A 134 6.14 14.79 -10.24
N VAL A 135 6.17 13.98 -9.18
CA VAL A 135 5.38 14.18 -7.97
C VAL A 135 6.33 14.66 -6.88
N ARG A 136 6.01 15.80 -6.28
CA ARG A 136 6.79 16.35 -5.16
C ARG A 136 6.68 15.45 -3.94
N LEU A 137 7.82 15.09 -3.37
CA LEU A 137 7.92 14.36 -2.11
C LEU A 137 7.65 15.30 -0.94
N ALA A 138 6.91 14.81 0.05
CA ALA A 138 6.66 15.55 1.29
C ALA A 138 7.84 15.40 2.27
N GLU A 139 8.50 14.25 2.26
CA GLU A 139 9.64 13.91 3.08
C GLU A 139 10.89 13.96 2.19
N ARG A 140 11.90 14.74 2.60
CA ARG A 140 13.18 14.89 1.89
C ARG A 140 14.23 13.97 2.51
N GLY A 141 15.21 13.55 1.72
CA GLY A 141 16.35 12.74 2.19
C GLY A 141 16.02 11.32 2.69
N ARG A 142 14.76 10.85 2.63
CA ARG A 142 14.37 9.52 3.14
C ARG A 142 14.62 8.36 2.19
N ILE A 143 14.58 8.63 0.89
CA ILE A 143 14.81 7.60 -0.13
C ILE A 143 16.16 7.93 -0.76
N PRO A 144 17.17 7.03 -0.65
CA PRO A 144 18.43 7.18 -1.36
C PRO A 144 18.18 7.44 -2.85
N TYR A 145 18.95 8.34 -3.44
CA TYR A 145 18.86 8.66 -4.87
C TYR A 145 20.26 8.83 -5.47
N GLY A 146 20.40 8.53 -6.77
CA GLY A 146 21.69 8.60 -7.45
C GLY A 146 21.82 7.54 -8.54
N LYS A 147 22.95 7.56 -9.27
CA LYS A 147 23.21 6.62 -10.36
C LYS A 147 23.39 5.17 -9.88
N HIS A 148 23.85 4.97 -8.64
CA HIS A 148 24.18 3.64 -8.10
C HIS A 148 23.06 3.03 -7.25
N VAL A 149 21.92 3.71 -7.12
CA VAL A 149 20.80 3.23 -6.30
C VAL A 149 19.92 2.29 -7.13
N LYS A 150 19.80 1.04 -6.68
CA LYS A 150 18.89 0.06 -7.28
C LYS A 150 17.63 -0.07 -6.43
N TYR A 151 16.50 0.24 -7.06
CA TYR A 151 15.19 0.13 -6.43
C TYR A 151 14.56 -1.23 -6.67
N VAL A 152 13.96 -1.79 -5.63
CA VAL A 152 13.27 -3.07 -5.63
C VAL A 152 11.81 -2.89 -5.23
N ASN A 153 10.91 -3.53 -5.98
CA ASN A 153 9.49 -3.62 -5.66
C ASN A 153 8.74 -2.30 -5.32
N PRO A 154 8.93 -1.18 -6.06
CA PRO A 154 8.30 0.09 -5.69
C PRO A 154 6.78 0.03 -5.81
N ARG A 155 6.08 0.41 -4.73
CA ARG A 155 4.62 0.45 -4.64
C ARG A 155 4.16 1.83 -4.20
N ILE A 156 3.13 2.34 -4.86
CA ILE A 156 2.45 3.57 -4.48
C ILE A 156 1.16 3.17 -3.79
N VAL A 157 0.98 3.60 -2.53
CA VAL A 157 -0.08 3.12 -1.65
C VAL A 157 -0.78 4.28 -0.95
N PHE A 158 -2.10 4.33 -1.02
CA PHE A 158 -2.91 5.34 -0.33
C PHE A 158 -3.31 4.85 1.07
N ASP A 159 -3.00 5.59 2.14
CA ASP A 159 -3.33 5.20 3.52
C ASP A 159 -4.70 5.69 4.02
N GLY A 160 -5.44 6.44 3.20
CA GLY A 160 -6.68 7.13 3.59
C GLY A 160 -6.51 8.65 3.68
N MET A 161 -5.28 9.15 3.77
CA MET A 161 -4.95 10.58 3.78
C MET A 161 -3.97 10.96 2.68
N ASN A 162 -2.86 10.23 2.57
CA ASN A 162 -1.76 10.54 1.66
C ASN A 162 -1.36 9.31 0.84
N TRP A 163 -0.71 9.60 -0.27
CA TRP A 163 -0.03 8.61 -1.07
C TRP A 163 1.39 8.45 -0.54
N PHE A 164 1.80 7.19 -0.32
CA PHE A 164 3.13 6.81 0.09
C PHE A 164 3.80 6.04 -1.04
N LEU A 165 5.08 6.29 -1.23
CA LEU A 165 5.96 5.46 -2.04
C LEU A 165 6.73 4.55 -1.09
N THR A 166 6.57 3.24 -1.25
CA THR A 166 7.40 2.24 -0.56
C THR A 166 8.31 1.62 -1.60
N VAL A 167 9.60 1.56 -1.31
CA VAL A 167 10.62 1.05 -2.22
C VAL A 167 11.66 0.31 -1.39
N GLY A 168 12.07 -0.87 -1.84
CA GLY A 168 13.28 -1.52 -1.32
C GLY A 168 14.49 -0.93 -2.02
N VAL A 169 15.60 -0.78 -1.31
CA VAL A 169 16.86 -0.31 -1.88
C VAL A 169 17.89 -1.40 -1.61
N GLU A 170 18.63 -1.79 -2.65
CA GLU A 170 19.82 -2.61 -2.45
C GLU A 170 20.93 -1.70 -1.92
N GLU A 171 21.36 -1.96 -0.68
CA GLU A 171 22.51 -1.32 -0.07
C GLU A 171 23.67 -2.32 0.00
N ALA A 172 24.88 -1.83 -0.22
CA ALA A 172 26.07 -2.64 -0.03
C ALA A 172 26.19 -2.97 1.46
N GLU A 173 26.51 -4.23 1.76
CA GLU A 173 26.77 -4.64 3.14
C GLU A 173 27.95 -3.85 3.69
N VAL A 174 27.69 -3.05 4.72
CA VAL A 174 28.76 -2.37 5.45
C VAL A 174 29.37 -3.40 6.38
N LYS A 175 30.59 -3.85 6.07
CA LYS A 175 31.36 -4.68 6.99
C LYS A 175 31.71 -3.82 8.21
N HIS A 176 31.07 -4.11 9.32
CA HIS A 176 31.46 -3.53 10.60
C HIS A 176 32.75 -4.21 11.09
N GLU A 177 33.51 -3.48 11.90
CA GLU A 177 34.64 -4.05 12.62
C GLU A 177 34.18 -5.23 13.49
N THR A 178 35.03 -6.24 13.65
CA THR A 178 34.75 -7.38 14.51
C THR A 178 34.79 -6.93 15.96
N TYR A 179 33.62 -6.84 16.59
CA TYR A 179 33.50 -6.59 18.03
C TYR A 179 33.77 -7.89 18.79
N ASN A 180 34.79 -7.89 19.64
CA ASN A 180 35.13 -9.04 20.48
C ASN A 180 34.35 -9.05 21.81
N GLU A 181 33.67 -7.95 22.15
CA GLU A 181 32.91 -7.80 23.39
C GLU A 181 31.41 -8.05 23.14
N GLY A 182 30.86 -9.03 23.86
CA GLY A 182 29.42 -9.27 23.89
C GLY A 182 28.73 -8.25 24.78
N ILE A 183 27.68 -7.62 24.27
CA ILE A 183 26.85 -6.68 25.03
C ILE A 183 25.53 -7.37 25.41
N GLY A 184 25.22 -7.39 26.70
CA GLY A 184 23.92 -7.86 27.20
C GLY A 184 22.86 -6.76 27.08
N ILE A 185 21.70 -7.09 26.52
CA ILE A 185 20.55 -6.18 26.39
C ILE A 185 19.38 -6.78 27.18
N ASP A 186 18.97 -6.12 28.26
CA ASP A 186 17.78 -6.46 29.02
C ASP A 186 16.60 -5.56 28.61
N LEU A 187 15.49 -6.15 28.16
CA LEU A 187 14.31 -5.40 27.71
C LEU A 187 13.30 -5.26 28.86
N GLY A 188 13.01 -4.02 29.23
CA GLY A 188 12.19 -3.71 30.40
C GLY A 188 10.82 -3.11 30.07
N ILE A 189 9.97 -3.06 31.12
CA ILE A 189 8.69 -2.34 31.07
C ILE A 189 8.90 -0.85 31.43
N LYS A 190 9.78 -0.58 32.41
CA LYS A 190 10.07 0.79 32.90
C LYS A 190 11.07 1.50 31.95
N PRO A 191 12.35 1.13 31.88
CA PRO A 191 13.21 1.44 30.73
C PRO A 191 12.89 0.48 29.58
N PHE A 192 13.02 0.92 28.33
CA PHE A 192 12.83 0.05 27.16
C PHE A 192 13.92 -1.00 27.06
N ALA A 193 15.17 -0.57 27.24
CA ALA A 193 16.33 -1.46 27.25
C ALA A 193 17.38 -0.94 28.23
N THR A 194 18.00 -1.85 28.98
CA THR A 194 19.19 -1.58 29.79
C THR A 194 20.32 -2.43 29.24
N VAL A 195 21.48 -1.81 29.07
CA VAL A 195 22.65 -2.43 28.46
C VAL A 195 23.72 -2.70 29.53
N SER A 196 24.46 -3.80 29.40
CA SER A 196 25.50 -4.19 30.36
C SER A 196 26.60 -3.14 30.58
N ASN A 197 26.76 -2.20 29.63
CA ASN A 197 27.66 -1.05 29.74
C ASN A 197 27.08 0.12 30.58
N GLY A 198 25.95 -0.08 31.25
CA GLY A 198 25.27 0.92 32.08
C GLY A 198 24.36 1.89 31.33
N MET A 199 24.29 1.82 29.99
CA MET A 199 23.37 2.66 29.22
C MET A 199 21.92 2.20 29.38
N THR A 200 21.01 3.15 29.64
CA THR A 200 19.57 2.88 29.71
C THR A 200 18.82 3.66 28.64
N PHE A 201 17.99 2.96 27.87
CA PHE A 201 17.11 3.54 26.87
C PHE A 201 15.70 3.72 27.43
N PRO A 202 15.14 4.94 27.44
CA PRO A 202 13.84 5.21 28.04
C PRO A 202 12.69 4.61 27.22
N ASN A 203 11.60 4.24 27.90
CA ASN A 203 10.40 3.75 27.24
C ASN A 203 9.55 4.90 26.67
N ILE A 204 9.49 4.99 25.34
CA ILE A 204 8.74 6.02 24.60
C ILE A 204 7.24 5.97 24.93
N HIS A 205 6.67 4.79 25.23
CA HIS A 205 5.27 4.64 25.64
C HIS A 205 4.95 5.30 26.99
N HIS A 206 5.96 5.56 27.82
CA HIS A 206 5.77 6.25 29.10
C HIS A 206 5.74 7.77 28.99
N MET A 207 6.12 8.33 27.84
CA MET A 207 6.12 9.76 27.61
C MET A 207 4.69 10.35 27.75
N PRO A 208 4.51 11.47 28.47
CA PRO A 208 3.18 12.07 28.68
C PRO A 208 2.43 12.37 27.36
N GLN A 209 3.16 12.78 26.33
CA GLN A 209 2.61 13.05 25.00
C GLN A 209 2.04 11.78 24.34
N VAL A 210 2.77 10.66 24.39
CA VAL A 210 2.36 9.38 23.81
C VAL A 210 1.13 8.86 24.55
N LYS A 211 1.16 8.83 25.89
CA LYS A 211 0.00 8.46 26.72
C LYS A 211 -1.23 9.31 26.44
N LYS A 212 -1.05 10.63 26.26
CA LYS A 212 -2.15 11.55 25.92
C LYS A 212 -2.74 11.23 24.54
N LEU A 213 -1.90 10.97 23.54
CA LEU A 213 -2.34 10.60 22.19
C LEU A 213 -3.06 9.24 22.18
N GLU A 214 -2.55 8.23 22.89
CA GLU A 214 -3.18 6.91 23.02
C GLU A 214 -4.55 7.00 23.70
N LYS A 215 -4.66 7.72 24.83
CA LYS A 215 -5.93 7.96 25.52
C LYS A 215 -6.95 8.63 24.59
N GLN A 216 -6.52 9.64 23.82
CA GLN A 216 -7.39 10.30 22.84
C GLN A 216 -7.82 9.35 21.71
N MET A 217 -6.91 8.54 21.19
CA MET A 217 -7.21 7.55 20.15
C MET A 217 -8.24 6.53 20.65
N LYS A 218 -8.04 5.97 21.84
CA LYS A 218 -8.95 5.00 22.48
C LYS A 218 -10.35 5.59 22.68
N ARG A 219 -10.45 6.83 23.18
CA ARG A 219 -11.74 7.55 23.33
C ARG A 219 -12.45 7.70 21.98
N MET A 220 -11.71 8.07 20.93
CA MET A 220 -12.28 8.26 19.60
C MET A 220 -12.73 6.95 18.95
N GLN A 221 -11.96 5.87 19.11
CA GLN A 221 -12.34 4.52 18.65
C GLN A 221 -13.61 4.03 19.35
N ARG A 222 -13.73 4.21 20.67
CA ARG A 222 -14.96 3.89 21.43
C ARG A 222 -16.16 4.68 20.93
N LYS A 223 -16.00 5.99 20.65
CA LYS A 223 -17.05 6.84 20.08
C LYS A 223 -17.52 6.34 18.72
N ILE A 224 -16.58 5.91 17.87
CA ILE A 224 -16.91 5.33 16.55
C ILE A 224 -17.66 4.01 16.70
N SER A 225 -17.16 3.10 17.55
CA SER A 225 -17.80 1.81 17.80
C SER A 225 -19.25 1.97 18.27
N ARG A 226 -19.51 2.85 19.25
CA ARG A 226 -20.89 3.16 19.69
C ARG A 226 -21.76 3.70 18.56
N LYS A 227 -21.22 4.55 17.69
CA LYS A 227 -21.95 5.05 16.51
C LYS A 227 -22.23 3.96 15.49
N TYR A 228 -21.34 2.99 15.33
CA TYR A 228 -21.60 1.82 14.48
C TYR A 228 -22.77 1.01 15.05
N GLU A 229 -22.75 0.69 16.34
CA GLU A 229 -23.85 -0.02 17.00
C GLU A 229 -25.18 0.72 16.87
N MET A 230 -25.22 2.03 17.09
CA MET A 230 -26.46 2.83 16.89
C MET A 230 -26.96 2.86 15.44
N ASN A 231 -26.08 2.65 14.46
CA ASN A 231 -26.44 2.63 13.03
C ASN A 231 -26.58 1.20 12.49
N LYS A 232 -26.77 0.22 13.39
CA LYS A 232 -27.09 -1.15 13.04
C LYS A 232 -28.54 -1.20 12.56
N ILE A 233 -28.74 -1.71 11.35
CA ILE A 233 -30.04 -1.89 10.74
C ILE A 233 -30.23 -3.39 10.56
N GLN A 234 -31.38 -3.90 10.97
CA GLN A 234 -31.78 -5.28 10.70
C GLN A 234 -32.24 -5.38 9.25
N ILE A 235 -31.73 -6.36 8.53
CA ILE A 235 -32.18 -6.67 7.16
C ILE A 235 -33.11 -7.89 7.20
N GLU A 236 -33.88 -8.08 6.13
CA GLU A 236 -34.69 -9.29 5.94
C GLU A 236 -33.81 -10.54 6.11
N GLY A 237 -34.29 -11.51 6.89
CA GLY A 237 -33.53 -12.70 7.28
C GLY A 237 -32.79 -12.59 8.63
N GLY A 238 -32.95 -11.50 9.38
CA GLY A 238 -32.41 -11.39 10.76
C GLY A 238 -30.92 -11.01 10.84
N GLU A 239 -30.25 -10.86 9.71
CA GLU A 239 -28.89 -10.35 9.66
C GLU A 239 -28.84 -8.85 10.01
N PHE A 240 -27.70 -8.42 10.54
CA PHE A 240 -27.48 -7.01 10.87
C PHE A 240 -26.46 -6.37 9.93
N ARG A 241 -26.78 -5.17 9.45
CA ARG A 241 -25.89 -4.37 8.62
C ARG A 241 -25.73 -2.97 9.18
N TYR A 242 -24.49 -2.48 9.20
CA TYR A 242 -24.21 -1.12 9.62
C TYR A 242 -24.36 -0.12 8.47
N ARG A 243 -25.13 0.95 8.68
CA ARG A 243 -25.20 2.08 7.75
C ARG A 243 -24.08 3.08 8.05
N LYS A 244 -23.12 3.16 7.12
CA LYS A 244 -21.99 4.08 7.24
C LYS A 244 -22.38 5.50 6.84
N THR A 245 -22.64 6.36 7.82
CA THR A 245 -22.96 7.79 7.62
C THR A 245 -21.72 8.64 7.32
N GLU A 246 -21.91 9.84 6.76
CA GLU A 246 -20.83 10.81 6.56
C GLU A 246 -20.14 11.19 7.88
N ASN A 247 -20.91 11.26 8.97
CA ASN A 247 -20.37 11.47 10.30
C ASN A 247 -19.40 10.36 10.71
N ILE A 248 -19.72 9.09 10.48
CA ILE A 248 -18.81 7.97 10.77
C ILE A 248 -17.53 8.10 9.94
N LYS A 249 -17.63 8.40 8.64
CA LYS A 249 -16.47 8.63 7.77
C LYS A 249 -15.57 9.76 8.30
N LYS A 250 -16.17 10.87 8.74
CA LYS A 250 -15.45 11.99 9.36
C LYS A 250 -14.70 11.54 10.62
N TYR A 251 -15.34 10.77 11.51
CA TYR A 251 -14.68 10.28 12.72
C TYR A 251 -13.54 9.30 12.42
N GLU A 252 -13.72 8.38 11.47
CA GLU A 252 -12.65 7.47 11.03
C GLU A 252 -11.45 8.25 10.50
N PHE A 253 -11.69 9.29 9.70
CA PHE A 253 -10.62 10.16 9.22
C PHE A 253 -9.85 10.83 10.37
N LEU A 254 -10.57 11.30 11.41
CA LEU A 254 -9.94 11.86 12.62
C LEU A 254 -9.13 10.82 13.39
N VAL A 255 -9.61 9.58 13.50
CA VAL A 255 -8.85 8.48 14.13
C VAL A 255 -7.58 8.20 13.35
N LEU A 256 -7.66 8.12 12.02
CA LEU A 256 -6.49 7.95 11.18
C LEU A 256 -5.48 9.08 11.39
N LYS A 257 -5.94 10.35 11.47
CA LYS A 257 -5.07 11.52 11.69
C LYS A 257 -4.36 11.44 13.05
N LYS A 258 -5.07 11.00 14.09
CA LYS A 258 -4.49 10.80 15.43
C LYS A 258 -3.52 9.63 15.47
N ARG A 259 -3.86 8.49 14.86
CA ARG A 259 -2.96 7.33 14.75
C ARG A 259 -1.65 7.70 14.06
N ARG A 260 -1.69 8.57 13.04
CA ARG A 260 -0.47 9.06 12.38
C ARG A 260 0.40 9.90 13.31
N ARG A 261 -0.19 10.82 14.08
CA ARG A 261 0.56 11.60 15.07
C ARG A 261 1.24 10.69 16.09
N LEU A 262 0.54 9.65 16.54
CA LEU A 262 1.11 8.65 17.44
C LEU A 262 2.34 7.97 16.84
N LYS A 263 2.24 7.47 15.59
CA LYS A 263 3.36 6.82 14.87
C LYS A 263 4.59 7.69 14.63
N ILE A 264 4.46 9.02 14.69
CA ILE A 264 5.59 9.94 14.53
C ILE A 264 6.20 10.27 15.90
N SER A 265 5.41 10.16 16.97
CA SER A 265 5.85 10.41 18.35
C SER A 265 6.31 9.15 19.09
N SER A 266 6.18 7.98 18.45
CA SER A 266 6.64 6.66 18.91
C SER A 266 7.81 6.21 18.06
#